data_AF-A0A520EBY3-F1
#
_entry.id   AF-A0A520EBY3-F1
#
_cell.length_a   1.000
_cell.length_b   1.000
_cell.length_c   1.000
_cell.angle_alpha   90.00
_cell.angle_beta   90.00
_cell.angle_gamma   90.00
#
_symmetry.space_group_name_H-M   'P 1'
#
loop_
_entity.id
_entity.type
_entity.pdbx_description
1 polymer ?
#
loop_
_entity_poly.entity_id
_entity_poly.type
_entity_poly.pdbx_seq_one_letter_code
_entity_poly.pdbx_strand_id
1 'polypeptide(L)'
;MTPHITLLTLGVDDLERAVAFYRDGLGFSTQGIVGADIENGAVAFFRLDSGLKLALWPRKSMAADAGLGTAGPRDPVGFSIGHNVAS
;
A
#
# COMPACT_ATOMS: atom_id res chain seq x y z
N MET A 1 24.63 -3.98 6.16
CA MET A 1 23.17 -4.04 5.90
C MET A 1 22.96 -4.88 4.66
N THR A 2 22.01 -5.81 4.69
CA THR A 2 21.61 -6.60 3.51
C THR A 2 20.23 -6.10 3.07
N PRO A 3 20.09 -5.45 1.90
CA PRO A 3 18.82 -4.90 1.47
C PRO A 3 17.85 -6.00 1.04
N HIS A 4 16.61 -5.90 1.50
CA HIS A 4 15.52 -6.82 1.17
C HIS A 4 14.25 -6.04 0.85
N ILE A 5 13.51 -6.44 -0.18
CA ILE A 5 12.15 -5.96 -0.40
C ILE A 5 11.26 -6.67 0.61
N THR A 6 10.77 -5.92 1.58
CA THR A 6 9.90 -6.42 2.66
C THR A 6 8.47 -5.91 2.54
N LEU A 7 8.26 -4.90 1.69
CA LEU A 7 6.97 -4.28 1.44
C LEU A 7 6.84 -3.97 -0.05
N LEU A 8 5.73 -4.38 -0.65
CA LEU A 8 5.24 -3.89 -1.92
C LEU A 8 3.97 -3.10 -1.64
N THR A 9 3.93 -1.84 -2.02
CA THR A 9 2.73 -1.00 -1.89
C THR A 9 2.15 -0.75 -3.27
N LEU A 10 0.85 -0.98 -3.43
CA LEU A 10 0.12 -0.65 -4.65
C LEU A 10 -0.73 0.61 -4.41
N GLY A 11 -0.61 1.56 -5.32
CA GLY A 11 -1.48 2.72 -5.39
C GLY A 11 -2.83 2.31 -5.96
N VAL A 12 -3.91 2.59 -5.23
CA VAL A 12 -5.28 2.24 -5.63
C VAL A 12 -6.18 3.47 -5.69
N ASP A 13 -7.19 3.45 -6.57
CA ASP A 13 -8.18 4.53 -6.65
C ASP A 13 -9.30 4.39 -5.62
N ASP A 14 -9.60 3.15 -5.24
CA ASP A 14 -10.68 2.76 -4.33
C ASP A 14 -10.12 1.68 -3.40
N LEU A 15 -9.89 2.08 -2.14
CA LEU A 15 -9.20 1.23 -1.16
C LEU A 15 -10.10 0.09 -0.70
N GLU A 16 -11.37 0.37 -0.42
CA GLU A 16 -12.36 -0.60 0.00
C GLU A 16 -12.57 -1.69 -1.05
N ARG A 17 -12.72 -1.29 -2.32
CA ARG A 17 -12.85 -2.24 -3.44
C ARG A 17 -11.60 -3.10 -3.59
N ALA A 18 -10.41 -2.50 -3.49
CA ALA A 18 -9.16 -3.24 -3.59
C ALA A 18 -9.01 -4.23 -2.41
N VAL A 19 -9.33 -3.80 -1.18
CA VAL A 19 -9.31 -4.68 -0.01
C VAL A 19 -10.28 -5.84 -0.17
N ALA A 20 -11.51 -5.61 -0.63
CA ALA A 20 -12.47 -6.68 -0.90
C ALA A 20 -11.96 -7.67 -1.95
N PHE A 21 -11.30 -7.18 -3.02
CA PHE A 21 -10.71 -8.06 -4.03
C PHE A 21 -9.66 -9.01 -3.43
N TYR A 22 -8.68 -8.50 -2.68
CA TYR A 22 -7.63 -9.35 -2.11
C TYR A 22 -8.13 -10.22 -0.94
N ARG A 23 -8.97 -9.67 -0.05
CA ARG A 23 -9.49 -10.38 1.12
C ARG A 23 -10.56 -11.40 0.74
N ASP A 24 -11.61 -10.96 0.05
CA ASP A 24 -12.81 -11.78 -0.18
C ASP A 24 -12.70 -12.55 -1.51
N GLY A 25 -12.04 -11.96 -2.52
CA GLY A 25 -11.83 -12.59 -3.82
C GLY A 25 -10.69 -13.61 -3.80
N LEU A 26 -9.51 -13.23 -3.27
CA LEU A 26 -8.32 -14.08 -3.25
C LEU A 26 -8.07 -14.79 -1.91
N GLY A 27 -8.81 -14.43 -0.85
CA GLY A 27 -8.69 -15.08 0.46
C GLY A 27 -7.48 -14.63 1.29
N PHE A 28 -6.86 -13.49 0.98
CA PHE A 28 -5.66 -13.04 1.69
C PHE A 28 -6.01 -12.48 3.08
N SER A 29 -5.17 -12.80 4.08
CA SER A 29 -5.38 -12.32 5.45
C SER A 29 -4.99 -10.85 5.60
N THR A 30 -5.89 -10.06 6.19
CA THR A 30 -5.68 -8.64 6.53
C THR A 30 -6.37 -8.29 7.84
N GLN A 31 -5.88 -7.25 8.51
CA GLN A 31 -6.59 -6.61 9.64
C GLN A 31 -7.63 -5.58 9.17
N GLY A 32 -7.77 -5.38 7.86
CA GLY A 32 -8.63 -4.36 7.28
C GLY A 32 -7.90 -3.04 7.04
N ILE A 33 -8.68 -1.99 6.81
CA ILE A 33 -8.19 -0.63 6.64
C ILE A 33 -7.87 -0.04 8.02
N VAL A 34 -6.68 0.52 8.16
CA VAL A 34 -6.20 1.22 9.37
C VAL A 34 -5.82 2.66 9.03
N GLY A 35 -5.79 3.53 10.03
CA GLY A 35 -5.37 4.93 9.86
C GLY A 35 -6.36 5.82 9.09
N ALA A 36 -7.62 5.39 8.95
CA ALA A 36 -8.66 6.14 8.23
C ALA A 36 -9.05 7.46 8.92
N ASP A 37 -8.73 7.60 10.20
CA ASP A 37 -8.86 8.80 11.02
C ASP A 37 -7.72 9.81 10.82
N ILE A 38 -6.65 9.41 10.14
CA ILE A 38 -5.47 10.25 9.86
C ILE A 38 -5.57 10.73 8.41
N GLU A 39 -5.34 12.02 8.18
CA GLU A 39 -5.28 12.59 6.84
C GLU A 39 -4.24 11.84 5.98
N ASN A 40 -4.67 11.31 4.83
CA ASN A 40 -3.87 10.44 3.95
C ASN A 40 -3.35 9.15 4.60
N GLY A 41 -3.78 8.80 5.81
CA GLY A 41 -3.29 7.65 6.57
C GLY A 41 -3.99 6.32 6.28
N ALA A 42 -5.14 6.33 5.59
CA ALA A 42 -5.91 5.14 5.30
C ALA A 42 -5.12 4.12 4.46
N VAL A 43 -4.82 2.95 5.00
CA VAL A 43 -4.01 1.91 4.34
C VAL A 43 -4.46 0.51 4.79
N ALA A 44 -4.29 -0.49 3.95
CA ALA A 44 -4.51 -1.88 4.33
C ALA A 44 -3.25 -2.72 4.08
N PHE A 45 -2.96 -3.65 4.99
CA PHE A 45 -1.80 -4.54 4.89
C PHE A 45 -2.25 -6.00 4.81
N PHE A 46 -1.57 -6.76 3.96
CA PHE A 46 -1.72 -8.19 3.79
C PHE A 46 -0.38 -8.87 4.06
N ARG A 47 -0.40 -9.97 4.82
CA ARG A 47 0.79 -10.79 5.03
C ARG A 47 0.87 -11.81 3.90
N LEU A 48 1.99 -11.79 3.18
CA LEU A 48 2.33 -12.82 2.21
C LEU A 48 3.40 -13.75 2.81
N ASP A 49 3.72 -14.81 2.08
CA ASP A 49 4.76 -15.75 2.47
C ASP A 49 6.14 -15.08 2.56
N SER A 50 7.05 -15.74 3.27
CA SER A 50 8.45 -15.31 3.40
C SER A 50 8.64 -13.90 4.00
N GLY A 51 7.64 -13.40 4.75
CA GLY A 51 7.72 -12.12 5.45
C GLY A 51 7.47 -10.88 4.57
N LEU A 52 7.11 -11.07 3.29
CA LEU A 52 6.69 -9.98 2.41
C LEU A 52 5.32 -9.46 2.85
N LYS A 53 5.15 -8.14 2.85
CA LYS A 53 3.84 -7.50 3.02
C LYS A 53 3.40 -6.86 1.71
N LEU A 54 2.12 -7.01 1.40
CA LEU A 54 1.44 -6.21 0.39
C LEU A 54 0.66 -5.10 1.11
N ALA A 55 0.88 -3.85 0.73
CA ALA A 55 0.08 -2.71 1.18
C ALA A 55 -0.78 -2.18 0.02
N LEU A 56 -2.00 -1.78 0.35
CA LEU A 56 -2.88 -1.04 -0.54
C LEU A 56 -3.06 0.35 0.04
N TRP A 57 -2.68 1.37 -0.73
CA TRP A 57 -2.70 2.75 -0.28
C TRP A 57 -3.33 3.64 -1.35
N PRO A 58 -4.22 4.60 -1.02
CA PRO A 58 -4.82 5.45 -2.03
C PRO A 58 -3.76 6.22 -2.81
N ARG A 59 -3.89 6.28 -4.14
CA ARG A 59 -2.95 7.04 -5.00
C ARG A 59 -2.80 8.49 -4.57
N LYS A 60 -3.88 9.11 -4.09
CA LYS A 60 -3.87 10.48 -3.55
C LYS A 60 -2.96 10.61 -2.33
N SER A 61 -3.02 9.63 -1.42
CA SER A 61 -2.16 9.60 -0.23
C SER A 61 -0.70 9.42 -0.61
N MET A 62 -0.41 8.49 -1.53
CA MET A 62 0.95 8.29 -2.06
C MET A 62 1.50 9.54 -2.75
N ALA A 63 0.66 10.24 -3.50
CA ALA A 63 1.04 11.49 -4.17
C ALA A 63 1.38 12.58 -3.16
N ALA A 64 0.55 12.74 -2.13
CA ALA A 64 0.78 13.68 -1.04
C ALA A 64 2.09 13.38 -0.29
N ASP A 65 2.34 12.10 0.06
CA ASP A 65 3.56 11.65 0.73
C ASP A 65 4.83 11.89 -0.12
N ALA A 66 4.76 11.56 -1.41
CA ALA A 66 5.88 11.74 -2.34
C ALA A 66 6.12 13.21 -2.75
N GLY A 67 5.25 14.14 -2.37
CA GLY A 67 5.29 15.53 -2.83
C GLY A 67 5.04 15.67 -4.34
N LEU A 68 4.33 14.70 -4.93
CA LEU A 68 4.05 14.64 -6.36
C LEU A 68 2.61 15.08 -6.66
N GLY A 69 2.39 15.75 -7.79
CA GLY A 69 1.05 15.98 -8.32
C GLY A 69 0.45 14.67 -8.86
N THR A 70 -0.87 14.51 -8.76
CA THR A 70 -1.59 13.32 -9.26
C THR A 70 -1.77 13.29 -10.79
N ALA A 71 -1.13 14.20 -11.54
CA ALA A 71 -1.44 14.44 -12.96
C ALA A 71 -0.17 14.36 -13.84
N GLY A 72 -0.05 13.27 -14.58
CA GLY A 72 0.94 13.08 -15.64
C GLY A 72 0.64 11.79 -16.43
N PRO A 73 1.18 11.63 -17.65
CA PRO A 73 0.97 10.42 -18.47
C PRO A 73 1.67 9.18 -17.91
N ARG A 74 2.59 9.35 -16.96
CA ARG A 74 3.16 8.28 -16.14
C ARG A 74 2.39 8.25 -14.82
N ASP A 75 2.10 7.07 -14.27
CA ASP A 75 1.52 6.92 -12.93
C ASP A 75 2.67 6.84 -11.91
N PRO A 76 3.19 7.97 -11.38
CA PRO A 76 4.33 7.94 -10.46
C PRO A 76 3.98 7.34 -9.10
N VAL A 77 2.69 7.12 -8.84
CA VAL A 77 2.14 6.60 -7.58
C VAL A 77 1.47 5.25 -7.77
N GLY A 78 1.80 4.53 -8.85
CA GLY A 78 1.23 3.21 -9.13
C GLY A 78 1.71 2.14 -8.14
N PHE A 79 2.97 2.23 -7.67
CA PHE A 79 3.50 1.35 -6.63
C PHE A 79 4.76 1.93 -5.98
N SER A 80 5.14 1.36 -4.83
CA SER A 80 6.46 1.56 -4.20
C SER A 80 6.99 0.27 -3.57
N ILE A 81 8.29 0.23 -3.30
CA ILE A 81 8.95 -0.87 -2.58
C ILE A 81 9.57 -0.34 -1.29
N GLY A 82 9.56 -1.16 -0.23
CA GLY A 82 10.08 -0.80 1.07
C GLY A 82 11.04 -1.84 1.66
N HIS A 83 12.05 -1.36 2.37
CA HIS A 83 12.95 -2.14 3.20
C HIS A 83 12.76 -1.74 4.67
N ASN A 84 12.08 -2.58 5.45
CA ASN A 84 11.94 -2.37 6.89
C ASN A 84 13.28 -2.64 7.58
N VAL A 85 13.75 -1.67 8.36
CA VAL A 85 14.98 -1.77 9.17
C VAL A 85 14.63 -1.97 10.64
N ALA A 86 15.58 -2.51 11.42
CA ALA A 86 15.43 -2.57 12.89
C ALA A 86 15.39 -1.15 13.48
N SER A 87 14.59 -0.97 14.52
CA SER A 87 14.42 0.29 15.26
C SER A 87 15.54 0.54 16.25
#